data_AF-S2D472-F1
#
_entry.id   AF-S2D472-F1
#
_cell.length_a   1.000
_cell.length_b   1.000
_cell.length_c   1.000
_cell.angle_alpha   90.00
_cell.angle_beta   90.00
_cell.angle_gamma   90.00
#
_symmetry.space_group_name_H-M   'P 1'
#
loop_
_entity.id
_entity.type
_entity.pdbx_description
1 polymer ?
#
loop_
_entity_poly.entity_id
_entity_poly.type
_entity_poly.pdbx_seq_one_letter_code
_entity_poly.pdbx_strand_id
1 'polypeptide(L)'
;MSIDLHNPPQEILQELKILKDALDHEIPPKKLDRNVLICTWNIRVFGNLTMEWEAGAHQSPKRDGHSLLCIVEILRRFDIIAVQEIRGNIKALRETMKLLGPDWSFLMTIFA
;
A
#
# COMPACT_ATOMS: atom_id res chain seq x y z
N MET A 1 5.52 16.77 13.32
CA MET A 1 6.30 15.53 13.50
C MET A 1 5.86 14.56 12.42
N SER A 2 6.78 13.95 11.69
CA SER A 2 6.45 12.89 10.74
C SER A 2 6.39 11.56 11.50
N ILE A 3 5.31 10.79 11.32
CA ILE A 3 5.21 9.43 11.89
C ILE A 3 6.28 8.51 11.30
N ASP A 4 6.69 7.49 12.07
CA ASP A 4 7.53 6.40 11.59
C ASP A 4 6.66 5.23 11.12
N LEU A 5 6.59 5.04 9.80
CA LEU A 5 5.76 4.00 9.18
C LEU A 5 6.28 2.57 9.44
N HIS A 6 7.51 2.40 9.94
CA HIS A 6 8.07 1.09 10.30
C HIS A 6 7.71 0.66 11.72
N ASN A 7 7.26 1.59 12.56
CA ASN A 7 6.91 1.32 13.95
C ASN A 7 5.49 1.83 14.29
N PRO A 8 4.44 1.19 13.75
CA PRO A 8 3.06 1.56 14.02
C PRO A 8 2.62 1.28 15.47
N PRO A 9 1.63 2.05 15.98
CA PRO A 9 0.95 1.78 17.24
C PRO A 9 0.38 0.36 17.31
N GLN A 10 0.17 -0.13 18.53
CA GLN A 10 -0.27 -1.49 18.79
C GLN A 10 -1.65 -1.79 18.18
N GLU A 11 -2.54 -0.81 18.18
CA GLU A 11 -3.90 -0.91 17.63
C GLU A 11 -3.83 -1.22 16.12
N ILE A 12 -3.02 -0.45 15.38
CA ILE A 12 -2.81 -0.64 13.95
C ILE A 12 -2.12 -1.98 13.65
N LEU A 13 -1.18 -2.40 14.49
CA LEU A 13 -0.55 -3.73 14.35
C LEU A 13 -1.56 -4.87 14.48
N GLN A 14 -2.54 -4.75 15.38
CA GLN A 14 -3.59 -5.75 15.55
C GLN A 14 -4.51 -5.80 14.33
N GLU A 15 -4.91 -4.65 13.79
CA GLU A 15 -5.74 -4.58 12.59
C GLU A 15 -5.01 -5.11 11.35
N LEU A 16 -3.74 -4.76 11.17
CA LEU A 16 -2.91 -5.31 10.10
C LEU A 16 -2.74 -6.82 10.21
N LYS A 17 -2.66 -7.36 11.44
CA LYS A 17 -2.63 -8.81 11.64
C LYS A 17 -3.94 -9.46 11.18
N ILE A 18 -5.08 -8.89 11.53
CA ILE A 18 -6.39 -9.39 11.07
C ILE A 18 -6.48 -9.36 9.54
N LEU A 19 -6.05 -8.25 8.91
CA LEU A 19 -5.99 -8.14 7.46
C LEU A 19 -5.06 -9.21 6.86
N LYS A 20 -3.87 -9.39 7.44
CA LYS A 20 -2.88 -10.38 6.99
C LYS A 20 -3.45 -11.80 7.01
N ASP A 21 -4.09 -12.17 8.12
CA ASP A 21 -4.69 -13.50 8.29
C ASP A 21 -5.84 -13.72 7.30
N ALA A 22 -6.66 -12.70 7.04
CA ALA A 22 -7.71 -12.75 6.03
C ALA A 22 -7.13 -12.90 4.61
N LEU A 23 -6.08 -12.15 4.26
CA LEU A 23 -5.42 -12.26 2.95
C LEU A 23 -4.72 -13.60 2.76
N ASP A 24 -4.19 -14.21 3.82
CA ASP A 24 -3.61 -15.57 3.79
C ASP A 24 -4.66 -16.64 3.46
N HIS A 25 -5.92 -16.41 3.83
CA HIS A 25 -7.04 -17.30 3.52
C HIS A 25 -7.59 -17.07 2.10
N GLU A 26 -7.77 -15.81 1.71
CA GLU A 26 -8.45 -15.45 0.46
C GLU A 26 -7.54 -15.48 -0.78
N ILE A 27 -6.24 -15.26 -0.61
CA ILE A 27 -5.30 -15.15 -1.73
C ILE A 27 -4.33 -16.35 -1.70
N PRO A 28 -4.18 -17.09 -2.81
CA PRO A 28 -3.19 -18.15 -2.89
C PRO A 28 -1.78 -17.64 -2.55
N PRO A 29 -0.94 -18.43 -1.86
CA PRO A 29 0.42 -17.98 -1.57
C PRO A 29 1.28 -17.96 -2.84
N LYS A 30 2.25 -17.05 -2.85
CA LYS A 30 3.32 -17.02 -3.87
C LYS A 30 4.19 -18.25 -3.73
N LYS A 31 4.41 -18.96 -4.84
CA LYS A 31 5.20 -20.18 -4.92
C LYS A 31 6.19 -20.02 -6.06
N LEU A 32 7.47 -19.83 -5.70
CA LEU A 32 8.58 -19.72 -6.64
C LEU A 32 8.53 -20.91 -7.63
N ASP A 33 8.77 -20.60 -8.90
CA ASP A 33 8.75 -21.55 -10.02
C ASP A 33 7.44 -22.32 -10.24
N ARG A 34 6.34 -21.90 -9.60
CA ARG A 34 5.03 -22.58 -9.71
C ARG A 34 3.89 -21.66 -10.09
N ASN A 35 3.86 -20.43 -9.60
CA ASN A 35 2.81 -19.48 -9.94
C ASN A 35 3.35 -18.05 -10.08
N VAL A 36 2.55 -17.22 -10.74
CA VAL A 36 2.70 -15.76 -10.80
C VAL A 36 1.34 -15.18 -10.50
N LEU A 37 1.26 -14.30 -9.50
CA LEU A 37 0.03 -13.65 -9.09
C LEU A 37 -0.02 -12.22 -9.65
N ILE A 38 -1.05 -11.93 -10.43
CA ILE A 38 -1.23 -10.65 -11.11
C ILE A 38 -2.48 -9.96 -10.55
N CYS A 39 -2.36 -8.68 -10.25
CA CYS A 39 -3.46 -7.85 -9.76
C CYS A 39 -3.64 -6.61 -10.63
N THR A 40 -4.88 -6.13 -10.73
CA THR A 40 -5.19 -4.78 -11.17
C THR A 40 -5.99 -4.08 -10.08
N TRP A 41 -5.59 -2.87 -9.70
CA TRP A 41 -6.24 -2.16 -8.62
C TRP A 41 -6.28 -0.64 -8.84
N ASN A 42 -7.50 -0.11 -8.89
CA ASN A 42 -7.73 1.32 -8.77
C ASN A 42 -7.74 1.72 -7.29
N ILE A 43 -6.65 2.36 -6.84
CA ILE A 43 -6.46 2.80 -5.45
C ILE A 43 -7.13 4.17 -5.18
N ARG A 44 -7.78 4.75 -6.20
CA ARG A 44 -8.51 6.02 -6.22
C ARG A 44 -7.69 7.21 -5.74
N VAL A 45 -7.40 8.16 -6.63
CA VAL A 45 -6.63 9.37 -6.29
C VAL A 45 -5.33 9.00 -5.53
N PHE A 46 -4.55 8.05 -6.07
CA PHE A 46 -3.32 7.59 -5.43
C PHE A 46 -2.20 8.60 -5.66
N GLY A 47 -2.11 9.56 -4.73
CA GLY A 47 -1.22 10.71 -4.88
C GLY A 47 -0.61 11.15 -3.56
N ASN A 48 -1.16 12.20 -2.96
CA ASN A 48 -0.70 12.69 -1.66
C ASN A 48 -1.20 11.79 -0.51
N LEU A 49 -0.59 11.91 0.67
CA LEU A 49 -1.05 11.28 1.92
C LEU A 49 -0.78 12.16 3.14
N THR A 50 -1.60 11.96 4.17
CA THR A 50 -1.51 12.58 5.48
C THR A 50 -0.53 11.77 6.34
N MET A 51 0.55 12.41 6.81
CA MET A 51 1.61 11.75 7.61
C MET A 51 1.24 11.69 9.10
N GLU A 52 0.07 11.14 9.37
CA GLU A 52 -0.49 10.85 10.69
C GLU A 52 -1.08 9.43 10.64
N TRP A 53 -1.28 8.79 11.78
CA TRP A 53 -1.79 7.42 11.81
C TRP A 53 -3.24 7.32 11.35
N GLU A 54 -4.05 8.28 11.77
CA GLU A 54 -5.45 8.43 11.38
C GLU A 54 -5.69 9.87 10.94
N ALA A 55 -6.25 10.07 9.74
CA ALA A 55 -6.57 11.41 9.27
C ALA A 55 -7.79 11.97 10.01
N GLY A 56 -7.67 13.19 10.53
CA GLY A 56 -8.77 13.87 11.21
C GLY A 56 -10.02 14.08 10.33
N ALA A 57 -11.17 14.33 10.97
CA ALA A 57 -12.47 14.46 10.31
C ALA A 57 -12.51 15.49 9.16
N HIS A 58 -11.70 16.56 9.25
CA HIS A 58 -11.64 17.63 8.23
C HIS A 58 -10.35 17.64 7.41
N GLN A 59 -9.49 16.63 7.57
CA GLN A 59 -8.19 16.57 6.91
C GLN A 59 -8.30 15.98 5.49
N SER A 60 -7.53 16.55 4.57
CA SER A 60 -7.39 16.09 3.19
C SER A 60 -5.91 16.08 2.80
N PRO A 61 -5.40 15.00 2.18
CA PRO A 61 -6.11 13.79 1.79
C PRO A 61 -6.48 12.91 2.99
N LYS A 62 -7.54 12.12 2.85
CA LYS A 62 -8.00 11.15 3.87
C LYS A 62 -7.10 9.93 4.02
N ARG A 63 -6.26 9.65 3.02
CA ARG A 63 -5.29 8.55 3.09
C ARG A 63 -4.21 8.92 4.09
N ASP A 64 -4.15 8.15 5.17
CA ASP A 64 -3.23 8.28 6.29
C ASP A 64 -2.21 7.13 6.32
N GLY A 65 -1.36 7.11 7.36
CA GLY A 65 -0.36 6.07 7.58
C GLY A 65 -0.98 4.69 7.72
N HIS A 66 -2.09 4.55 8.45
CA HIS A 66 -2.78 3.28 8.58
C HIS A 66 -3.28 2.76 7.23
N SER A 67 -3.98 3.62 6.47
CA SER A 67 -4.46 3.30 5.12
C SER A 67 -3.30 2.87 4.20
N LEU A 68 -2.15 3.53 4.30
CA LEU A 68 -0.96 3.20 3.52
C LEU A 68 -0.41 1.80 3.87
N LEU A 69 -0.35 1.44 5.15
CA LEU A 69 0.09 0.12 5.58
C LEU A 69 -0.84 -0.99 5.08
N CYS A 70 -2.15 -0.77 5.13
CA CYS A 70 -3.13 -1.71 4.56
C CYS A 70 -2.95 -1.90 3.06
N ILE A 71 -2.73 -0.79 2.31
CA ILE A 71 -2.43 -0.86 0.88
C ILE A 71 -1.16 -1.69 0.62
N VAL A 72 -0.09 -1.45 1.37
CA VAL A 72 1.18 -2.19 1.22
C VAL A 72 0.99 -3.68 1.49
N GLU A 73 0.23 -4.05 2.52
CA GLU A 73 -0.01 -5.46 2.85
C GLU A 73 -0.78 -6.19 1.75
N ILE A 74 -1.77 -5.54 1.13
CA ILE A 74 -2.49 -6.08 -0.03
C ILE A 74 -1.54 -6.23 -1.23
N LEU A 75 -0.73 -5.21 -1.54
CA LEU A 75 0.19 -5.24 -2.68
C LEU A 75 1.24 -6.34 -2.55
N ARG A 76 1.74 -6.62 -1.34
CA ARG A 76 2.74 -7.67 -1.08
C ARG A 76 2.31 -9.07 -1.52
N ARG A 77 1.00 -9.31 -1.65
CA ARG A 77 0.44 -10.62 -2.01
C ARG A 77 0.65 -10.99 -3.46
N PHE A 78 0.92 -10.02 -4.33
CA PHE A 78 1.06 -10.23 -5.76
C PHE A 78 2.52 -10.12 -6.21
N ASP A 79 2.79 -10.55 -7.43
CA ASP A 79 4.09 -10.43 -8.09
C ASP A 79 4.10 -9.22 -9.04
N ILE A 80 2.97 -9.00 -9.73
CA ILE A 80 2.80 -7.89 -10.68
C ILE A 80 1.49 -7.19 -10.38
N ILE A 81 1.53 -5.87 -10.17
CA ILE A 81 0.33 -5.06 -9.96
C ILE A 81 0.24 -3.94 -10.98
N ALA A 82 -0.87 -3.89 -11.71
CA ALA A 82 -1.27 -2.72 -12.47
C ALA A 82 -2.08 -1.78 -11.55
N VAL A 83 -1.50 -0.64 -11.17
CA VAL A 83 -2.16 0.35 -10.30
C VAL A 83 -2.75 1.48 -11.15
N GLN A 84 -4.02 1.83 -10.91
CA GLN A 84 -4.70 2.95 -11.58
C GLN A 84 -4.89 4.17 -10.68
N GLU A 85 -5.18 5.30 -11.32
CA GLU A 85 -5.40 6.61 -10.69
C GLU A 85 -4.22 7.16 -9.89
N ILE A 86 -2.99 6.88 -10.35
CA ILE A 86 -1.81 7.60 -9.89
C ILE A 86 -1.98 9.08 -10.21
N ARG A 87 -1.77 9.97 -9.22
CA ARG A 87 -1.82 11.42 -9.41
C ARG A 87 -0.42 12.00 -9.58
N GLY A 88 -0.32 13.21 -10.12
CA GLY A 88 0.96 13.87 -10.39
C GLY A 88 1.85 14.05 -9.16
N ASN A 89 1.26 14.23 -7.97
CA ASN A 89 2.00 14.12 -6.71
C ASN A 89 2.10 12.66 -6.30
N ILE A 90 3.26 12.04 -6.45
CA ILE A 90 3.50 10.60 -6.21
C ILE A 90 3.94 10.27 -4.77
N LYS A 91 3.68 11.13 -3.78
CA LYS A 91 4.13 10.91 -2.39
C LYS A 91 3.72 9.54 -1.84
N ALA A 92 2.46 9.15 -2.01
CA ALA A 92 1.95 7.86 -1.54
C ALA A 92 2.65 6.69 -2.23
N LEU A 93 2.83 6.74 -3.56
CA LEU A 93 3.59 5.73 -4.28
C LEU A 93 5.02 5.63 -3.73
N ARG A 94 5.69 6.76 -3.51
CA ARG A 94 7.06 6.77 -2.99
C ARG A 94 7.16 6.12 -1.61
N GLU A 95 6.26 6.43 -0.68
CA GLU A 95 6.26 5.82 0.65
C GLU A 95 5.88 4.33 0.58
N THR A 96 4.93 3.94 -0.28
CA THR A 96 4.62 2.53 -0.57
C THR A 96 5.85 1.77 -1.06
N MET A 97 6.61 2.30 -2.02
CA MET A 97 7.81 1.63 -2.53
C MET A 97 8.88 1.44 -1.44
N LYS A 98 9.07 2.43 -0.56
CA LYS A 98 9.99 2.28 0.58
C LYS A 98 9.57 1.16 1.53
N LEU A 99 8.26 1.03 1.79
CA LEU A 99 7.70 0.00 2.66
C LEU A 99 7.70 -1.39 2.02
N LEU A 100 7.51 -1.47 0.72
CA LEU A 100 7.62 -2.72 -0.05
C LEU A 100 9.05 -3.26 -0.05
N GLY A 101 10.05 -2.38 -0.07
CA GLY A 101 11.45 -2.74 0.04
C GLY A 101 12.18 -2.87 -1.31
N PRO A 102 13.45 -3.27 -1.29
CA PRO A 102 14.34 -3.19 -2.45
C PRO A 102 14.00 -4.16 -3.59
N ASP A 103 13.25 -5.22 -3.31
CA ASP A 103 12.85 -6.21 -4.31
C ASP A 103 11.74 -5.70 -5.24
N TRP A 104 11.16 -4.53 -4.93
CA TRP A 104 10.10 -3.90 -5.70
C TRP A 104 10.62 -2.76 -6.55
N SER A 105 10.16 -2.71 -7.80
CA SER A 105 10.36 -1.60 -8.72
C SER A 105 9.05 -1.29 -9.43
N PHE A 106 8.92 -0.08 -9.98
CA PHE A 106 7.74 0.30 -10.74
C PHE A 106 8.14 0.85 -12.11
N LEU A 107 7.27 0.64 -13.08
CA LEU A 107 7.32 1.27 -14.39
C LEU A 107 6.09 2.16 -14.51
N MET A 108 6.29 3.39 -14.97
CA MET A 108 5.20 4.34 -15.15
C MET A 108 5.29 4.93 -16.55
N THR A 109 4.20 4.84 -17.30
CA THR A 109 4.03 5.55 -18.56
C THR A 109 3.10 6.73 -18.32
N ILE A 110 3.54 7.92 -18.71
CA ILE A 110 2.70 9.12 -18.67
C ILE A 110 2.13 9.26 -20.07
N PHE A 111 0.83 9.04 -20.23
CA PHE A 111 0.13 9.59 -21.39
C PHE A 111 -0.17 11.05 -21.05
N ALA A 112 0.67 11.94 -21.56
CA ALA A 112 0.46 13.38 -21.51
C ALA A 112 -0.66 13.78 -22.48
#